data_AF-A0A0C9RUE7-F1
#
_entry.id   AF-A0A0C9RUE7-F1
#
_cell.length_a   1.000
_cell.length_b   1.000
_cell.length_c   1.000
_cell.angle_alpha   90.00
_cell.angle_beta   90.00
_cell.angle_gamma   90.00
#
_symmetry.space_group_name_H-M   'P 1'
#
loop_
_entity.id
_entity.type
_entity.pdbx_description
1 polymer ?
#
loop_
_entity_poly.entity_id
_entity_poly.type
_entity_poly.pdbx_seq_one_letter_code
_entity_poly.pdbx_strand_id
1 'polypeptide(L)'
;MVCAHRHIVKTADSQWGQGQCYILTNDLKYQDLKKPCSGKPTNKAHEQFGYCQAGTSGVLTSDDRVVIGTPGPHTWRGTLYLFTVSDDYLSRDSTVYHAPMQDASPVNKYSYLGMSVTVGNFFGNGSSYASGAPRSNGTGQVVILTRQDFRPDMDVALTLDGEQFASSFGYEIAALDVNGDKKTDLVVSAPFYFNKLEGGAVYIYTSLCRINRDSE
;
A
#
# COMPACT_ATOMS: atom_id res chain seq x y z
N MET A 1 6.84 -12.07 7.92
CA MET A 1 6.22 -12.17 6.58
C MET A 1 7.31 -12.05 5.52
N VAL A 2 7.23 -12.82 4.44
CA VAL A 2 8.11 -12.70 3.26
C VAL A 2 7.29 -12.87 1.98
N CYS A 3 7.63 -12.13 0.92
CA CYS A 3 6.82 -12.08 -0.30
C CYS A 3 7.63 -12.39 -1.56
N ALA A 4 6.93 -12.91 -2.58
CA ALA A 4 7.45 -13.17 -3.91
C ALA A 4 6.55 -12.45 -4.92
N HIS A 5 6.73 -11.14 -5.09
CA HIS A 5 5.88 -10.30 -5.95
C HIS A 5 5.91 -10.69 -7.43
N ARG A 6 6.95 -11.39 -7.89
CA ARG A 6 7.04 -11.92 -9.27
C ARG A 6 6.59 -13.37 -9.40
N HIS A 7 5.97 -13.94 -8.36
CA HIS A 7 5.45 -15.31 -8.44
C HIS A 7 4.39 -15.42 -9.55
N ILE A 8 4.57 -16.42 -10.41
CA ILE A 8 3.73 -16.66 -11.59
C ILE A 8 2.77 -17.82 -11.32
N VAL A 9 1.49 -17.61 -11.63
CA VAL A 9 0.47 -18.65 -11.71
C VAL A 9 0.28 -19.01 -13.19
N LYS A 10 0.54 -20.26 -13.55
CA LYS A 10 0.39 -20.76 -14.93
C LYS A 10 -0.97 -21.41 -15.11
N THR A 11 -1.63 -21.13 -16.22
CA THR A 11 -2.80 -21.86 -16.75
C THR A 11 -2.42 -22.52 -18.08
N ALA A 12 -3.34 -23.24 -18.72
CA ALA A 12 -3.09 -23.87 -20.02
C ALA A 12 -2.60 -22.86 -21.07
N ASP A 13 -3.21 -21.67 -21.09
CA ASP A 13 -2.99 -20.67 -22.15
C ASP A 13 -2.30 -19.39 -21.66
N SER A 14 -1.98 -19.25 -20.38
CA SER A 14 -1.51 -17.96 -19.83
C SER A 14 -0.59 -18.09 -18.62
N GLN A 15 0.12 -17.00 -18.33
CA GLN A 15 0.99 -16.85 -17.17
C GLN A 15 0.66 -15.53 -16.47
N TRP A 16 0.26 -15.60 -15.20
CA TRP A 16 -0.19 -14.46 -14.41
C TRP A 16 0.80 -14.12 -13.32
N GLY A 17 1.38 -12.92 -13.37
CA GLY A 17 2.30 -12.38 -12.35
C GLY A 17 1.55 -11.85 -11.13
N GLN A 18 0.90 -12.73 -10.37
CA GLN A 18 0.01 -12.32 -9.28
C GLN A 18 0.75 -11.98 -7.98
N GLY A 19 1.92 -12.58 -7.74
CA GLY A 19 2.61 -12.47 -6.46
C GLY A 19 1.93 -13.26 -5.33
N GLN A 20 2.65 -13.44 -4.23
CA GLN A 20 2.14 -14.08 -3.01
C GLN A 20 3.03 -13.75 -1.80
N CYS A 21 2.50 -13.86 -0.58
CA CYS A 21 3.23 -13.65 0.66
C CYS A 21 3.04 -14.80 1.64
N TYR A 22 4.12 -15.24 2.28
CA TYR A 22 4.13 -16.25 3.33
C TYR A 22 4.15 -15.56 4.70
N ILE A 23 3.25 -16.00 5.58
CA ILE A 23 3.22 -15.62 6.98
C ILE A 23 3.92 -16.71 7.77
N LEU A 24 4.84 -16.28 8.62
CA LEU A 24 5.63 -17.16 9.47
C LEU A 24 5.34 -16.80 10.92
N THR A 25 5.37 -17.82 11.77
CA THR A 25 5.36 -17.67 13.23
C THR A 25 6.66 -17.04 13.73
N ASN A 26 6.71 -16.70 15.02
CA ASN A 26 7.91 -16.16 15.67
C ASN A 26 9.09 -17.16 15.67
N ASP A 27 8.84 -18.46 15.55
CA ASP A 27 9.86 -19.51 15.37
C ASP A 27 10.14 -19.85 13.90
N LEU A 28 9.75 -18.94 12.98
CA LEU A 28 10.00 -19.02 11.53
C LEU A 28 9.36 -20.24 10.84
N LYS A 29 8.32 -20.82 11.44
CA LYS A 29 7.53 -21.89 10.81
C LYS A 29 6.46 -21.29 9.93
N TYR A 30 6.14 -22.01 8.85
CA TYR A 30 5.04 -21.65 7.97
C TYR A 30 3.71 -21.67 8.73
N GLN A 31 2.97 -20.57 8.65
CA GLN A 31 1.65 -20.41 9.28
C GLN A 31 0.55 -20.28 8.23
N ASP A 32 0.72 -19.38 7.27
CA ASP A 32 -0.32 -19.03 6.30
C ASP A 32 0.26 -18.49 4.99
N LEU A 33 -0.54 -18.49 3.93
CA LEU A 33 -0.21 -18.01 2.59
C LEU A 33 -1.25 -16.98 2.13
N LYS A 34 -0.80 -15.74 1.91
CA LYS A 34 -1.63 -14.65 1.39
C LYS A 34 -1.46 -14.51 -0.11
N LYS A 35 -2.56 -14.73 -0.83
CA LYS A 35 -2.69 -14.57 -2.29
C LYS A 35 -3.85 -13.61 -2.60
N PRO A 36 -3.70 -12.30 -2.35
CA PRO A 36 -4.80 -11.33 -2.50
C PRO A 36 -5.48 -11.35 -3.89
N CYS A 37 -4.75 -11.75 -4.93
CA CYS A 37 -5.26 -11.77 -6.30
C CYS A 37 -5.72 -13.14 -6.82
N SER A 38 -5.55 -14.19 -6.02
CA SER A 38 -5.98 -15.54 -6.43
C SER A 38 -7.51 -15.59 -6.53
N GLY A 39 -8.02 -16.25 -7.57
CA GLY A 39 -9.46 -16.37 -7.83
C GLY A 39 -10.15 -15.11 -8.36
N LYS A 40 -9.43 -14.00 -8.53
CA LYS A 40 -9.97 -12.78 -9.15
C LYS A 40 -9.91 -12.85 -10.68
N PRO A 41 -10.76 -12.09 -11.41
CA PRO A 41 -10.81 -12.13 -12.87
C PRO A 41 -9.46 -11.79 -13.53
N THR A 42 -9.10 -12.57 -14.55
CA THR A 42 -7.89 -12.37 -15.36
C THR A 42 -8.17 -12.39 -16.87
N ASN A 43 -9.45 -12.43 -17.28
CA ASN A 43 -9.83 -12.51 -18.68
C ASN A 43 -9.45 -11.27 -19.50
N LYS A 44 -9.25 -10.12 -18.83
CA LYS A 44 -8.68 -8.91 -19.43
C LYS A 44 -7.23 -8.63 -19.00
N ALA A 45 -6.52 -9.68 -18.56
CA ALA A 45 -5.11 -9.64 -18.20
C ALA A 45 -4.74 -8.47 -17.26
N HIS A 46 -3.98 -7.50 -17.77
CA HIS A 46 -3.47 -6.35 -17.02
C HIS A 46 -4.55 -5.33 -16.63
N GLU A 47 -5.71 -5.30 -17.31
CA GLU A 47 -6.84 -4.43 -16.95
C GLU A 47 -7.58 -4.92 -15.68
N GLN A 48 -7.23 -6.11 -15.18
CA GLN A 48 -7.79 -6.73 -13.98
C GLN A 48 -6.64 -7.21 -13.06
N PHE A 49 -6.64 -8.48 -12.65
CA PHE A 49 -5.75 -9.05 -11.63
C PHE A 49 -4.68 -10.01 -12.19
N GLY A 50 -4.46 -10.00 -13.51
CA GLY A 50 -3.47 -10.88 -14.15
C GLY A 50 -2.02 -10.55 -13.77
N TYR A 51 -1.72 -9.30 -13.44
CA TYR A 51 -0.38 -8.82 -13.12
C TYR A 51 -0.34 -8.03 -11.82
N CYS A 52 -0.95 -8.55 -10.75
CA CYS A 52 -1.04 -7.84 -9.48
C CYS A 52 0.29 -7.46 -8.84
N GLN A 53 1.27 -8.37 -8.90
CA GLN A 53 2.55 -8.23 -8.21
C GLN A 53 2.42 -8.00 -6.70
N ALA A 54 1.53 -8.75 -6.05
CA ALA A 54 1.28 -8.63 -4.62
C ALA A 54 2.53 -8.96 -3.78
N GLY A 55 2.81 -8.10 -2.81
CA GLY A 55 3.99 -8.20 -1.95
C GLY A 55 5.22 -7.52 -2.52
N THR A 56 5.02 -6.50 -3.36
CA THR A 56 6.11 -5.60 -3.80
C THR A 56 6.64 -4.83 -2.60
N SER A 57 5.73 -4.42 -1.71
CA SER A 57 6.04 -3.95 -0.36
C SER A 57 5.10 -4.65 0.63
N GLY A 58 5.46 -4.61 1.92
CA GLY A 58 4.58 -5.10 2.96
C GLY A 58 5.09 -4.80 4.36
N VAL A 59 4.16 -4.71 5.30
CA VAL A 59 4.44 -4.47 6.72
C VAL A 59 3.54 -5.34 7.58
N LEU A 60 4.10 -5.89 8.66
CA LEU A 60 3.38 -6.57 9.74
C LEU A 60 3.24 -5.58 10.89
N THR A 61 2.03 -5.39 11.37
CA THR A 61 1.71 -4.48 12.48
C THR A 61 1.69 -5.24 13.80
N SER A 62 1.75 -4.50 14.92
CA SER A 62 1.69 -5.07 16.27
C SER A 62 0.30 -5.61 16.66
N ASP A 63 -0.75 -5.28 15.91
CA ASP A 63 -2.13 -5.75 16.10
C ASP A 63 -2.48 -6.94 15.19
N ASP A 64 -1.50 -7.79 14.88
CA ASP A 64 -1.64 -8.99 14.04
C ASP A 64 -2.28 -8.72 12.68
N ARG A 65 -1.90 -7.61 12.02
CA ARG A 65 -2.31 -7.32 10.65
C ARG A 65 -1.13 -7.26 9.70
N VAL A 66 -1.37 -7.67 8.47
CA VAL A 66 -0.41 -7.53 7.39
C VAL A 66 -0.97 -6.63 6.31
N VAL A 67 -0.17 -5.65 5.89
CA VAL A 67 -0.41 -4.82 4.72
C VAL A 67 0.46 -5.33 3.60
N ILE A 68 -0.12 -5.54 2.42
CA ILE A 68 0.56 -6.05 1.23
C ILE A 68 0.35 -5.05 0.09
N GLY A 69 1.41 -4.35 -0.27
CA GLY A 69 1.44 -3.45 -1.42
C GLY A 69 1.40 -4.22 -2.74
N THR A 70 0.53 -3.78 -3.64
CA THR A 70 0.14 -4.50 -4.86
C THR A 70 -0.02 -3.51 -6.02
N PRO A 71 1.06 -3.08 -6.68
CA PRO A 71 1.05 -1.97 -7.64
C PRO A 71 0.42 -2.27 -9.01
N GLY A 72 0.19 -3.55 -9.33
CA GLY A 72 -0.18 -3.96 -10.68
C GLY A 72 -1.66 -4.03 -11.09
N PRO A 73 -2.65 -4.24 -10.20
CA PRO A 73 -4.05 -4.39 -10.60
C PRO A 73 -4.59 -3.18 -11.36
N HIS A 74 -5.52 -3.44 -12.26
CA HIS A 74 -6.27 -2.43 -13.02
C HIS A 74 -5.36 -1.46 -13.80
N THR A 75 -4.56 -2.01 -14.70
CA THR A 75 -3.62 -1.28 -15.57
C THR A 75 -2.60 -0.51 -14.74
N TRP A 76 -1.92 -1.23 -13.82
CA TRP A 76 -0.91 -0.67 -12.92
C TRP A 76 -1.38 0.56 -12.13
N ARG A 77 -2.68 0.64 -11.86
CA ARG A 77 -3.25 1.63 -10.94
C ARG A 77 -2.75 1.35 -9.53
N GLY A 78 -2.84 0.08 -9.12
CA GLY A 78 -2.32 -0.40 -7.85
C GLY A 78 -3.33 -0.34 -6.70
N THR A 79 -2.99 -1.02 -5.62
CA THR A 79 -3.73 -1.04 -4.34
C THR A 79 -2.81 -1.56 -3.22
N LEU A 80 -3.32 -1.55 -1.99
CA LEU A 80 -2.80 -2.32 -0.86
C LEU A 80 -3.90 -3.25 -0.36
N TYR A 81 -3.53 -4.39 0.19
CA TYR A 81 -4.44 -5.28 0.90
C TYR A 81 -4.07 -5.36 2.37
N LEU A 82 -5.07 -5.31 3.25
CA LEU A 82 -4.92 -5.52 4.69
C LEU A 82 -5.62 -6.81 5.09
N PHE A 83 -4.88 -7.69 5.78
CA PHE A 83 -5.40 -8.94 6.33
C PHE A 83 -5.13 -9.01 7.82
N THR A 84 -6.10 -9.51 8.58
CA THR A 84 -5.87 -10.00 9.95
C THR A 84 -5.20 -11.38 9.88
N VAL A 85 -4.10 -11.58 10.60
CA VAL A 85 -3.32 -12.83 10.66
C VAL A 85 -3.34 -13.50 12.05
N SER A 86 -4.12 -12.97 12.99
CA SER A 86 -4.27 -13.55 14.33
C SER A 86 -4.79 -15.00 14.29
N ASP A 87 -4.31 -15.81 15.24
CA ASP A 87 -4.67 -17.22 15.41
C ASP A 87 -6.03 -17.41 16.12
N ASP A 88 -6.57 -16.37 16.75
CA ASP A 88 -7.88 -16.42 17.41
C ASP A 88 -9.02 -16.39 16.39
N TYR A 89 -9.49 -17.58 16.00
CA TYR A 89 -10.54 -17.76 15.00
C TYR A 89 -11.87 -17.07 15.35
N LEU A 90 -12.21 -16.92 16.63
CA LEU A 90 -13.52 -16.39 17.05
C LEU A 90 -13.59 -14.86 17.03
N SER A 91 -12.47 -14.17 17.21
CA SER A 91 -12.39 -12.71 17.18
C SER A 91 -11.78 -12.16 15.88
N ARG A 92 -11.32 -13.04 14.98
CA ARG A 92 -10.66 -12.66 13.74
C ARG A 92 -11.62 -11.96 12.79
N ASP A 93 -11.32 -10.69 12.51
CA ASP A 93 -11.92 -9.99 11.38
C ASP A 93 -11.48 -10.64 10.06
N SER A 94 -12.45 -11.27 9.38
CA SER A 94 -12.26 -11.92 8.07
C SER A 94 -12.32 -10.95 6.89
N THR A 95 -12.62 -9.67 7.14
CA THR A 95 -12.70 -8.65 6.09
C THR A 95 -11.31 -8.39 5.52
N VAL A 96 -11.22 -8.43 4.20
CA VAL A 96 -10.01 -8.06 3.48
C VAL A 96 -10.17 -6.62 2.99
N TYR A 97 -9.42 -5.71 3.58
CA TYR A 97 -9.52 -4.30 3.24
C TYR A 97 -8.58 -3.95 2.10
N HIS A 98 -8.97 -2.98 1.28
CA HIS A 98 -8.14 -2.51 0.17
C HIS A 98 -8.44 -1.07 -0.22
N ALA A 99 -7.47 -0.41 -0.85
CA ALA A 99 -7.74 0.84 -1.53
C ALA A 99 -8.65 0.57 -2.75
N PRO A 100 -9.67 1.43 -2.98
CA PRO A 100 -10.56 1.28 -4.13
C PRO A 100 -9.76 1.36 -5.43
N MET A 101 -10.08 0.49 -6.38
CA MET A 101 -9.34 0.35 -7.64
C MET A 101 -10.15 0.73 -8.89
N GLN A 102 -11.38 1.19 -8.75
CA GLN A 102 -12.26 1.56 -9.88
C GLN A 102 -12.63 3.05 -9.81
N ASP A 103 -13.92 3.39 -9.88
CA ASP A 103 -14.38 4.78 -9.97
C ASP A 103 -13.99 5.62 -8.75
N ALA A 104 -13.93 4.99 -7.56
CA ALA A 104 -13.50 5.62 -6.32
C ALA A 104 -11.97 5.60 -6.09
N SER A 105 -11.17 5.19 -7.07
CA SER A 105 -9.72 5.08 -6.92
C SER A 105 -9.06 6.44 -6.60
N PRO A 106 -8.14 6.51 -5.64
CA PRO A 106 -7.41 7.74 -5.32
C PRO A 106 -6.41 8.16 -6.40
N VAL A 107 -6.04 7.24 -7.30
CA VAL A 107 -5.01 7.44 -8.31
C VAL A 107 -5.46 6.99 -9.70
N ASN A 108 -4.81 7.55 -10.72
CA ASN A 108 -5.02 7.18 -12.11
C ASN A 108 -4.38 5.82 -12.45
N LYS A 109 -4.64 5.30 -13.67
CA LYS A 109 -3.90 4.15 -14.20
C LYS A 109 -2.40 4.46 -14.28
N TYR A 110 -1.56 3.44 -14.21
CA TYR A 110 -0.09 3.53 -14.23
C TYR A 110 0.57 4.25 -13.05
N SER A 111 -0.15 4.45 -11.93
CA SER A 111 0.34 5.19 -10.76
C SER A 111 1.19 4.34 -9.80
N TYR A 112 1.03 3.02 -9.83
CA TYR A 112 1.76 2.05 -9.00
C TYR A 112 1.46 2.21 -7.49
N LEU A 113 0.21 2.48 -7.12
CA LEU A 113 -0.18 2.53 -5.71
C LEU A 113 0.11 1.20 -5.01
N GLY A 114 0.79 1.26 -3.86
CA GLY A 114 1.25 0.07 -3.14
C GLY A 114 2.65 -0.36 -3.56
N MET A 115 3.40 0.51 -4.26
CA MET A 115 4.84 0.31 -4.48
C MET A 115 5.57 0.23 -3.13
N SER A 116 5.27 1.17 -2.22
CA SER A 116 5.71 1.17 -0.83
C SER A 116 4.50 1.30 0.09
N VAL A 117 4.58 0.73 1.30
CA VAL A 117 3.51 0.79 2.30
C VAL A 117 4.09 0.97 3.71
N THR A 118 3.39 1.72 4.55
CA THR A 118 3.68 1.80 5.99
C THR A 118 2.40 2.05 6.78
N VAL A 119 2.46 1.84 8.10
CA VAL A 119 1.32 2.02 9.01
C VAL A 119 1.74 2.91 10.17
N GLY A 120 0.85 3.82 10.57
CA GLY A 120 1.11 4.73 11.67
C GLY A 120 -0.16 5.36 12.22
N ASN A 121 -0.09 5.91 13.42
CA ASN A 121 -1.16 6.73 13.99
C ASN A 121 -0.99 8.20 13.58
N PHE A 122 -1.01 8.48 12.28
CA PHE A 122 -0.69 9.79 11.71
C PHE A 122 -1.66 10.90 12.14
N PHE A 123 -2.90 10.55 12.51
CA PHE A 123 -3.96 11.49 12.86
C PHE A 123 -4.37 11.46 14.34
N GLY A 124 -3.69 10.66 15.17
CA GLY A 124 -3.98 10.55 16.61
C GLY A 124 -5.26 9.79 16.98
N ASN A 125 -5.98 9.20 16.02
CA ASN A 125 -7.25 8.51 16.24
C ASN A 125 -7.26 7.05 15.75
N GLY A 126 -6.09 6.42 15.69
CA GLY A 126 -5.93 5.00 15.37
C GLY A 126 -5.08 4.76 14.12
N SER A 127 -4.90 3.47 13.79
CA SER A 127 -4.05 3.05 12.68
C SER A 127 -4.54 3.60 11.34
N SER A 128 -3.62 4.23 10.62
CA SER A 128 -3.79 4.74 9.27
C SER A 128 -2.70 4.14 8.37
N TYR A 129 -3.01 3.98 7.09
CA TYR A 129 -2.23 3.16 6.16
C TYR A 129 -1.73 4.05 5.02
N ALA A 130 -0.44 4.31 4.98
CA ALA A 130 0.17 5.11 3.93
C ALA A 130 0.67 4.18 2.81
N SER A 131 0.46 4.61 1.57
CA SER A 131 0.83 3.84 0.38
C SER A 131 1.39 4.77 -0.69
N GLY A 132 2.60 4.48 -1.16
CA GLY A 132 3.26 5.23 -2.22
C GLY A 132 2.74 4.85 -3.61
N ALA A 133 2.62 5.85 -4.48
CA ALA A 133 2.26 5.75 -5.89
C ALA A 133 3.24 6.62 -6.72
N PRO A 134 4.51 6.17 -6.86
CA PRO A 134 5.61 7.02 -7.36
C PRO A 134 5.46 7.49 -8.81
N ARG A 135 4.53 6.92 -9.58
CA ARG A 135 4.27 7.34 -10.96
C ARG A 135 3.02 8.21 -11.10
N SER A 136 2.25 8.39 -10.03
CA SER A 136 1.03 9.19 -10.06
C SER A 136 1.35 10.63 -10.39
N ASN A 137 0.51 11.26 -11.21
CA ASN A 137 0.61 12.67 -11.59
C ASN A 137 1.98 13.09 -12.18
N GLY A 138 2.79 12.14 -12.65
CA GLY A 138 4.15 12.38 -13.16
C GLY A 138 5.21 12.70 -12.11
N THR A 139 4.84 13.21 -10.93
CA THR A 139 5.76 13.54 -9.84
C THR A 139 5.87 12.42 -8.79
N GLY A 140 4.77 11.71 -8.57
CA GLY A 140 4.58 10.73 -7.51
C GLY A 140 3.63 11.24 -6.42
N GLN A 141 2.95 10.33 -5.73
CA GLN A 141 2.03 10.63 -4.63
C GLN A 141 2.18 9.64 -3.47
N VAL A 142 1.77 10.07 -2.28
CA VAL A 142 1.48 9.17 -1.14
C VAL A 142 0.03 9.33 -0.74
N VAL A 143 -0.70 8.22 -0.70
CA VAL A 143 -2.11 8.18 -0.28
C VAL A 143 -2.19 7.58 1.11
N ILE A 144 -2.82 8.28 2.04
CA ILE A 144 -3.06 7.83 3.41
C ILE A 144 -4.52 7.45 3.55
N LEU A 145 -4.75 6.20 3.95
CA LEU A 145 -6.05 5.57 4.01
C LEU A 145 -6.43 5.23 5.45
N THR A 146 -7.72 5.18 5.68
CA THR A 146 -8.32 4.73 6.95
C THR A 146 -9.33 3.63 6.66
N ARG A 147 -9.56 2.82 7.68
CA ARG A 147 -10.44 1.66 7.62
C ARG A 147 -11.69 1.92 8.44
N GLN A 148 -12.83 1.49 7.93
CA GLN A 148 -14.05 1.33 8.71
C GLN A 148 -14.30 -0.16 8.90
N ASP A 149 -14.73 -0.58 10.10
CA ASP A 149 -14.97 -1.99 10.38
C ASP A 149 -16.02 -2.58 9.44
N PHE A 150 -15.78 -3.81 8.98
CA PHE A 150 -16.66 -4.58 8.10
C PHE A 150 -16.89 -3.96 6.71
N ARG A 151 -16.19 -2.87 6.35
CA ARG A 151 -16.24 -2.26 5.02
C ARG A 151 -14.93 -2.50 4.26
N PRO A 152 -14.91 -3.36 3.22
CA PRO A 152 -13.69 -3.70 2.50
C PRO A 152 -12.97 -2.51 1.85
N ASP A 153 -13.72 -1.55 1.32
CA ASP A 153 -13.15 -0.36 0.69
C ASP A 153 -12.68 0.63 1.76
N MET A 154 -11.39 0.97 1.72
CA MET A 154 -10.78 1.95 2.61
C MET A 154 -11.04 3.38 2.14
N ASP A 155 -11.15 4.31 3.09
CA ASP A 155 -11.37 5.72 2.80
C ASP A 155 -10.06 6.50 2.72
N VAL A 156 -9.97 7.37 1.73
CA VAL A 156 -8.84 8.28 1.55
C VAL A 156 -8.94 9.40 2.58
N ALA A 157 -7.97 9.47 3.49
CA ALA A 157 -7.91 10.51 4.52
C ALA A 157 -7.06 11.71 4.09
N LEU A 158 -5.97 11.46 3.34
CA LEU A 158 -5.07 12.49 2.84
C LEU A 158 -4.29 11.98 1.62
N THR A 159 -4.00 12.88 0.68
CA THR A 159 -3.07 12.64 -0.43
C THR A 159 -1.97 13.69 -0.38
N LEU A 160 -0.72 13.26 -0.53
CA LEU A 160 0.46 14.12 -0.61
C LEU A 160 1.03 14.02 -2.04
N ASP A 161 1.25 15.16 -2.67
CA ASP A 161 1.81 15.27 -4.02
C ASP A 161 3.31 15.59 -3.99
N GLY A 162 4.07 14.93 -4.87
CA GLY A 162 5.47 15.26 -5.11
C GLY A 162 5.62 16.57 -5.89
N GLU A 163 6.70 17.31 -5.63
CA GLU A 163 6.92 18.64 -6.21
C GLU A 163 7.56 18.63 -7.60
N GLN A 164 8.37 17.61 -7.93
CA GLN A 164 9.17 17.59 -9.16
C GLN A 164 8.78 16.43 -10.07
N PHE A 165 8.61 16.72 -11.36
CA PHE A 165 8.31 15.72 -12.38
C PHE A 165 9.40 14.65 -12.43
N ALA A 166 8.99 13.39 -12.55
CA ALA A 166 9.82 12.20 -12.56
C ALA A 166 10.66 11.96 -11.29
N SER A 167 10.45 12.72 -10.22
CA SER A 167 11.20 12.53 -8.96
C SER A 167 10.87 11.24 -8.21
N SER A 168 9.74 10.61 -8.56
CA SER A 168 9.19 9.41 -7.93
C SER A 168 8.92 9.59 -6.43
N PHE A 169 8.28 10.68 -6.07
CA PHE A 169 7.81 10.91 -4.70
C PHE A 169 6.91 9.76 -4.23
N GLY A 170 7.19 9.19 -3.05
CA GLY A 170 6.51 8.00 -2.55
C GLY A 170 7.14 6.69 -3.03
N TYR A 171 8.37 6.70 -3.55
CA TYR A 171 9.06 5.47 -3.95
C TYR A 171 9.24 4.52 -2.76
N GLU A 172 9.73 5.05 -1.64
CA GLU A 172 9.82 4.39 -0.33
C GLU A 172 9.29 5.34 0.75
N ILE A 173 8.60 4.78 1.76
CA ILE A 173 8.00 5.53 2.87
C ILE A 173 8.26 4.83 4.21
N ALA A 174 8.38 5.61 5.28
CA ALA A 174 8.57 5.10 6.63
C ALA A 174 7.69 5.86 7.64
N ALA A 175 7.34 5.19 8.74
CA ALA A 175 6.55 5.76 9.82
C ALA A 175 7.32 5.62 11.13
N LEU A 176 7.62 6.74 11.78
CA LEU A 176 8.39 6.81 13.02
C LEU A 176 8.21 8.19 13.66
N ASP A 177 8.38 8.28 14.98
CA ASP A 177 8.48 9.56 15.68
C ASP A 177 9.90 10.11 15.50
N VAL A 178 10.05 11.16 14.69
CA VAL A 178 11.39 11.75 14.41
C VAL A 178 11.75 12.90 15.35
N ASN A 179 10.77 13.47 16.05
CA ASN A 179 10.94 14.68 16.86
C ASN A 179 10.79 14.44 18.38
N GLY A 180 10.41 13.23 18.79
CA GLY A 180 10.25 12.81 20.18
C GLY A 180 8.94 13.24 20.83
N ASP A 181 7.93 13.67 20.07
CA ASP A 181 6.64 14.12 20.60
C ASP A 181 5.63 12.98 20.85
N LYS A 182 6.04 11.73 20.58
CA LYS A 182 5.25 10.50 20.69
C LYS A 182 4.12 10.37 19.66
N LYS A 183 4.08 11.20 18.62
CA LYS A 183 3.20 11.02 17.47
C LYS A 183 3.97 10.36 16.34
N THR A 184 3.23 9.62 15.51
CA THR A 184 3.85 8.97 14.35
C THR A 184 3.99 9.97 13.22
N ASP A 185 5.21 10.26 12.81
CA ASP A 185 5.52 11.09 11.65
C ASP A 185 5.65 10.23 10.39
N LEU A 186 5.47 10.84 9.22
CA LEU A 186 5.63 10.19 7.93
C LEU A 186 6.89 10.71 7.23
N VAL A 187 7.73 9.78 6.78
CA VAL A 187 8.91 10.07 5.97
C VAL A 187 8.67 9.54 4.55
N VAL A 188 8.91 10.38 3.55
CA VAL A 188 8.65 10.06 2.13
C VAL A 188 9.89 10.34 1.30
N SER A 189 10.32 9.38 0.49
CA SER A 189 11.44 9.57 -0.43
C SER A 189 10.99 10.00 -1.83
N ALA A 190 11.85 10.76 -2.51
CA ALA A 190 11.81 11.04 -3.94
C ALA A 190 13.23 10.84 -4.51
N PRO A 191 13.64 9.58 -4.76
CA PRO A 191 15.04 9.24 -5.04
C PRO A 191 15.56 9.83 -6.36
N PHE A 192 14.67 10.17 -7.29
CA PHE A 192 15.03 10.79 -8.58
C PHE A 192 14.79 12.29 -8.59
N TYR A 193 14.47 12.90 -7.45
CA TYR A 193 14.56 14.33 -7.30
C TYR A 193 15.98 14.79 -7.65
N PHE A 194 16.13 15.94 -8.31
CA PHE A 194 17.44 16.50 -8.56
C PHE A 194 17.41 18.02 -8.61
N ASN A 195 18.55 18.61 -8.27
CA ASN A 195 18.88 19.99 -8.59
C ASN A 195 20.18 20.01 -9.42
N LYS A 196 20.79 21.19 -9.63
CA LYS A 196 22.02 21.29 -10.46
C LYS A 196 23.23 20.55 -9.88
N LEU A 197 23.26 20.25 -8.59
CA LEU A 197 24.42 19.75 -7.85
C LEU A 197 24.16 18.44 -7.09
N GLU A 198 22.91 18.18 -6.72
CA GLU A 198 22.52 17.09 -5.82
C GLU A 198 21.33 16.30 -6.38
N GLY A 199 21.20 15.03 -5.96
CA GLY A 199 20.12 14.14 -6.34
C GLY A 199 19.57 13.37 -5.13
N GLY A 200 18.30 12.99 -5.22
CA GLY A 200 17.51 12.42 -4.14
C GLY A 200 16.97 13.47 -3.18
N ALA A 201 15.76 13.23 -2.68
CA ALA A 201 15.17 14.02 -1.59
C ALA A 201 14.39 13.12 -0.63
N VAL A 202 14.31 13.55 0.62
CA VAL A 202 13.48 12.95 1.66
C VAL A 202 12.67 14.05 2.34
N TYR A 203 11.37 13.84 2.43
CA TYR A 203 10.40 14.76 3.02
C TYR A 203 9.92 14.18 4.34
N ILE A 204 9.80 15.02 5.36
CA ILE A 204 9.37 14.62 6.70
C ILE A 204 8.11 15.41 7.05
N TYR A 205 7.05 14.71 7.44
CA TYR A 205 5.76 15.28 7.82
C TYR A 205 5.46 14.98 9.29
N THR A 206 5.62 15.98 10.16
CA THR A 206 5.58 15.78 11.63
C THR A 206 4.26 16.14 12.32
N SER A 207 3.18 16.37 11.57
CA SER A 207 1.85 16.72 12.09
C SER A 207 0.81 16.68 10.95
N LEU A 208 0.39 15.47 10.57
CA LEU A 208 -0.61 15.30 9.52
C LEU A 208 -2.03 15.48 10.10
N CYS A 209 -2.86 16.25 9.38
CA CYS A 209 -4.28 16.44 9.71
C CYS A 209 -5.15 15.89 8.57
N ARG A 210 -6.33 15.35 8.92
CA ARG A 210 -7.31 14.91 7.91
C ARG A 210 -7.92 16.12 7.23
N ILE A 211 -8.28 15.98 5.95
CA ILE A 211 -9.15 16.93 5.27
C ILE A 211 -10.58 16.63 5.74
N ASN A 212 -11.19 17.53 6.51
CA ASN A 212 -12.62 17.44 6.82
C ASN A 212 -13.41 17.81 5.55
N ARG A 213 -14.14 16.85 4.97
CA ARG A 213 -15.07 17.09 3.84
C ARG A 213 -16.46 17.55 4.31
N ASP A 214 -16.52 18.37 5.35
CA ASP A 214 -17.77 18.92 5.91
C ASP A 214 -17.87 20.45 5.72
N SER A 215 -17.27 20.98 4.66
CA SER A 215 -17.39 22.41 4.31
C SER A 215 -17.56 22.61 2.81
N GLU A 216 -18.63 22.03 2.25
CA GLU A 216 -19.33 22.52 1.05
C GLU A 216 -20.83 22.60 1.33
#